data_AF-A0A843CWN8-F1
#
_entry.id   AF-A0A843CWN8-F1
#
_cell.length_a   1.000
_cell.length_b   1.000
_cell.length_c   1.000
_cell.angle_alpha   90.00
_cell.angle_beta   90.00
_cell.angle_gamma   90.00
#
_symmetry.space_group_name_H-M   'P 1'
#
loop_
_entity.id
_entity.type
_entity.pdbx_description
1 polymer ?
#
loop_
_entity_poly.entity_id
_entity_poly.type
_entity_poly.pdbx_seq_one_letter_code
_entity_poly.pdbx_strand_id
1 'polypeptide(L)'
;MTTTAFSIRMDENLKNNFERMCESFGISMTAAFNLFATAVVNERRIPFEIKAKTITKEEALFNIETMRTQALSKIPNGLTLDEINEEIDKARNQSGQ
;
A
#
# COMPACT_ATOMS: atom_id res chain seq x y z
N MET A 1 12.88 -1.75 -31.78
CA MET A 1 12.37 -1.46 -30.43
C MET A 1 12.82 -0.06 -30.05
N THR A 2 11.93 0.79 -29.58
CA THR A 2 12.24 2.16 -29.19
C THR A 2 12.70 2.17 -27.74
N THR A 3 13.92 2.63 -27.48
CA THR A 3 14.44 2.75 -26.11
C THR A 3 14.29 4.20 -25.66
N THR A 4 13.61 4.41 -24.53
CA THR A 4 13.47 5.74 -23.92
C THR A 4 14.39 5.85 -22.71
N ALA A 5 15.07 6.98 -22.56
CA ALA A 5 15.93 7.23 -21.41
C ALA A 5 15.08 7.42 -20.13
N PHE A 6 15.51 6.78 -19.04
CA PHE A 6 14.90 6.89 -17.72
C PHE A 6 15.99 7.25 -16.71
N SER A 7 15.76 8.28 -15.89
CA SER A 7 16.71 8.75 -14.88
C SER A 7 16.10 8.64 -13.49
N ILE A 8 16.83 8.01 -12.57
CA ILE A 8 16.41 7.75 -11.19
C ILE A 8 17.42 8.42 -10.26
N ARG A 9 16.91 9.14 -9.26
CA ARG A 9 17.73 9.63 -8.14
C ARG A 9 17.66 8.61 -7.00
N MET A 10 18.82 8.21 -6.50
CA MET A 10 18.98 7.22 -5.45
C MET A 10 20.06 7.68 -4.48
N ASP A 11 19.92 7.34 -3.20
CA ASP A 11 20.99 7.50 -2.22
C ASP A 11 22.22 6.69 -2.63
N GLU A 12 23.42 7.22 -2.36
CA GLU A 12 24.67 6.59 -2.77
C GLU A 12 24.88 5.22 -2.13
N ASN A 13 24.55 5.06 -0.85
CA ASN A 13 24.70 3.77 -0.17
C ASN A 13 23.70 2.76 -0.72
N LEU A 14 22.47 3.19 -0.99
CA LEU A 14 21.46 2.34 -1.61
C LEU A 14 21.89 1.87 -3.00
N LYS A 15 22.43 2.77 -3.84
CA LYS A 15 22.97 2.43 -5.15
C LYS A 15 24.07 1.37 -5.05
N ASN A 16 25.06 1.61 -4.19
CA ASN A 16 26.21 0.71 -4.05
C ASN A 16 25.79 -0.68 -3.54
N ASN A 17 24.83 -0.74 -2.61
CA ASN A 17 24.30 -2.02 -2.12
C ASN A 17 23.50 -2.75 -3.21
N PHE A 18 22.69 -2.03 -3.97
CA PHE A 18 21.91 -2.62 -5.05
C PHE A 18 22.79 -3.13 -6.19
N GLU A 19 23.85 -2.40 -6.53
CA GLU A 19 24.84 -2.78 -7.55
C GLU A 19 25.54 -4.09 -7.19
N ARG A 20 26.05 -4.22 -5.95
CA ARG A 20 26.64 -5.48 -5.45
C ARG A 20 25.67 -6.66 -5.45
N MET A 21 24.38 -6.41 -5.15
CA MET A 21 23.35 -7.44 -5.22
C MET A 21 23.10 -7.88 -6.68
N CYS A 22 23.04 -6.94 -7.62
CA CYS A 22 22.88 -7.26 -9.03
C CYS A 22 24.07 -8.08 -9.56
N GLU A 23 25.29 -7.74 -9.15
CA GLU A 23 26.51 -8.49 -9.46
C GLU A 23 26.46 -9.93 -8.94
N SER A 24 25.97 -10.15 -7.71
CA SER A 24 25.85 -11.52 -7.16
C SER A 24 24.79 -12.36 -7.88
N PHE A 25 23.78 -11.71 -8.47
CA PHE A 25 22.79 -12.34 -9.34
C PHE A 25 23.26 -12.47 -10.80
N GLY A 26 24.42 -11.94 -11.16
CA GLY A 26 24.95 -11.98 -12.52
C GLY A 26 24.18 -11.11 -13.52
N ILE A 27 23.45 -10.10 -13.04
CA ILE A 27 22.68 -9.18 -13.88
C ILE A 27 23.13 -7.74 -13.68
N SER A 28 22.91 -6.89 -14.69
CA SER A 28 23.16 -5.46 -14.55
C SER A 28 22.03 -4.78 -13.79
N MET A 29 22.33 -3.64 -13.17
CA MET A 29 21.33 -2.82 -12.48
C MET A 29 20.18 -2.42 -13.41
N THR A 30 20.47 -2.10 -14.68
CA THR A 30 19.46 -1.80 -15.71
C THR A 30 18.57 -3.01 -16.01
N ALA A 31 19.14 -4.22 -16.09
CA ALA A 31 18.37 -5.44 -16.31
C ALA A 31 17.44 -5.73 -15.11
N ALA A 32 17.92 -5.55 -13.88
CA ALA A 32 17.13 -5.70 -12.67
C ALA A 32 15.94 -4.71 -12.64
N PHE A 33 16.16 -3.44 -13.01
CA PHE A 33 15.08 -2.45 -13.12
C PHE A 33 14.05 -2.79 -14.19
N ASN A 34 14.48 -3.24 -15.36
CA ASN A 34 13.57 -3.66 -16.43
C ASN A 34 12.73 -4.89 -16.02
N LEU A 35 13.34 -5.83 -15.29
CA LEU A 35 12.63 -6.99 -14.74
C LEU A 35 11.58 -6.54 -13.72
N PHE A 36 11.93 -5.63 -12.81
CA PHE A 36 11.00 -5.04 -11.86
C PHE A 36 9.82 -4.37 -12.57
N ALA A 37 10.08 -3.51 -13.56
CA ALA A 37 9.03 -2.82 -14.31
C ALA A 37 8.10 -3.81 -15.03
N THR A 38 8.66 -4.87 -15.62
CA THR A 38 7.90 -5.93 -16.28
C THR A 38 6.99 -6.66 -15.29
N ALA A 39 7.50 -7.01 -14.12
CA ALA A 39 6.72 -7.66 -13.07
C ALA A 39 5.59 -6.76 -12.56
N VAL A 40 5.84 -5.46 -12.35
CA VAL A 40 4.81 -4.49 -11.94
C VAL A 40 3.67 -4.40 -12.96
N VAL A 41 4.00 -4.33 -14.25
CA VAL A 41 3.00 -4.24 -15.32
C VAL A 41 2.18 -5.54 -15.43
N ASN A 42 2.85 -6.69 -15.34
CA ASN A 42 2.20 -8.00 -15.46
C ASN A 42 1.28 -8.30 -14.27
N GLU A 43 1.73 -8.00 -13.05
CA GLU A 43 0.98 -8.31 -11.83
C GLU A 43 0.03 -7.19 -11.39
N ARG A 44 0.12 -6.00 -12.01
CA ARG A 44 -0.61 -4.78 -11.64
C ARG A 44 -0.46 -4.42 -10.15
N ARG A 45 0.70 -4.74 -9.57
CA ARG A 45 1.08 -4.44 -8.18
C ARG A 45 2.60 -4.36 -8.07
N ILE A 46 3.10 -3.87 -6.95
CA ILE A 46 4.53 -3.93 -6.64
C ILE A 46 4.89 -5.39 -6.27
N PRO A 47 5.85 -6.04 -6.96
CA PRO A 47 6.19 -7.46 -6.81
C PRO A 47 7.07 -7.73 -5.57
N PHE A 48 6.84 -7.00 -4.49
CA PHE A 48 7.43 -7.21 -3.19
C PHE A 48 6.50 -6.65 -2.10
N GLU A 49 6.64 -7.17 -0.89
CA GLU A 49 5.87 -6.70 0.26
C GLU A 49 6.35 -5.30 0.68
N ILE A 50 5.44 -4.32 0.68
CA ILE A 50 5.73 -2.98 1.18
C ILE A 50 5.46 -2.97 2.68
N LYS A 51 6.52 -3.11 3.47
CA LYS A 51 6.44 -2.96 4.93
C LYS A 51 6.50 -1.48 5.28
N ALA A 52 5.36 -0.85 5.49
CA ALA A 52 5.32 0.39 6.26
C ALA A 52 5.73 0.06 7.71
N LYS A 53 6.40 0.98 8.40
CA LYS A 53 6.72 0.84 9.83
C LYS A 53 5.43 0.40 10.54
N THR A 54 5.42 -0.84 11.03
CA THR A 54 4.25 -1.42 11.68
C THR A 54 3.91 -0.50 12.85
N ILE A 55 2.72 0.12 12.80
CA ILE A 55 2.14 0.69 14.02
C ILE A 55 2.20 -0.41 15.06
N THR A 56 2.77 -0.10 16.20
CA THR A 56 2.87 -1.05 17.31
C THR A 56 1.46 -1.54 17.66
N LYS A 57 1.35 -2.75 18.23
CA LYS A 57 0.05 -3.29 18.62
C LYS A 57 -0.66 -2.33 19.59
N GLU A 58 0.14 -1.63 20.39
CA GLU A 58 -0.25 -0.59 21.33
C GLU A 58 -0.85 0.63 20.62
N GLU A 59 -0.19 1.15 19.56
CA GLU A 59 -0.73 2.24 18.74
C GLU A 59 -2.01 1.83 18.01
N ALA A 60 -2.08 0.60 17.51
CA ALA A 60 -3.28 0.09 16.85
C ALA A 60 -4.48 -0.02 17.82
N LEU A 61 -4.26 -0.54 19.02
CA LEU A 61 -5.29 -0.65 20.06
C LEU A 61 -5.77 0.73 20.51
N PHE A 62 -4.85 1.68 20.72
CA PHE A 62 -5.19 3.05 21.09
C PHE A 62 -6.07 3.73 20.04
N ASN A 63 -5.74 3.57 18.75
CA ASN A 63 -6.54 4.13 17.65
C ASN A 63 -7.95 3.53 17.62
N ILE A 64 -8.07 2.20 17.79
CA ILE A 64 -9.37 1.51 17.83
C ILE A 64 -10.22 1.99 19.02
N GLU A 65 -9.62 2.08 20.21
CA GLU A 65 -10.32 2.52 21.43
C GLU A 65 -10.78 3.97 21.33
N THR A 66 -9.94 4.83 20.75
CA THR A 66 -10.27 6.24 20.50
C THR A 66 -11.46 6.36 19.54
N MET A 67 -11.44 5.60 18.43
CA MET A 67 -12.56 5.56 17.48
C MET A 67 -13.84 5.04 18.13
N ARG A 68 -13.75 3.99 18.96
CA ARG A 68 -14.90 3.43 19.68
C ARG A 68 -15.53 4.43 20.64
N THR A 69 -14.70 5.16 21.38
CA THR A 69 -15.18 6.18 22.33
C THR A 69 -15.89 7.33 21.61
N GLN A 70 -15.35 7.76 20.46
CA GLN A 70 -16.00 8.76 19.61
C GLN A 70 -17.31 8.27 18.96
N ALA A 71 -17.40 6.98 18.63
CA ALA A 71 -18.62 6.40 18.08
C ALA A 71 -19.72 6.29 19.15
N LEU A 72 -19.37 5.85 20.36
CA LEU A 72 -20.30 5.71 21.48
C LEU A 72 -20.86 7.05 21.96
N SER A 73 -20.10 8.15 21.87
CA SER A 73 -20.62 9.48 22.22
C SER A 73 -21.66 9.99 21.21
N LYS A 74 -21.56 9.58 19.94
CA LYS A 74 -22.50 9.95 18.88
C LYS A 74 -23.70 9.00 18.80
N ILE A 75 -23.50 7.72 19.13
CA ILE A 75 -24.52 6.67 19.01
C ILE A 75 -24.49 5.79 20.27
N PRO A 76 -25.13 6.21 21.36
CA PRO A 76 -25.02 5.55 22.67
C PRO A 76 -25.53 4.11 22.71
N ASN A 77 -26.52 3.78 21.87
CA ASN A 77 -27.15 2.46 21.83
C ASN A 77 -26.67 1.60 20.64
N GLY A 78 -25.66 2.05 19.91
CA GLY A 78 -25.27 1.47 18.63
C GLY A 78 -26.33 1.66 17.54
N LEU A 79 -26.06 1.11 16.35
CA LEU A 79 -27.02 1.03 15.25
C LEU A 79 -27.55 -0.40 15.19
N THR A 80 -28.83 -0.56 14.89
CA THR A 80 -29.40 -1.87 14.57
C THR A 80 -28.87 -2.37 13.23
N LEU A 81 -28.91 -3.68 13.00
CA LEU A 81 -28.47 -4.28 11.73
C LEU A 81 -29.27 -3.73 10.54
N ASP A 82 -30.55 -3.43 10.75
CA ASP A 82 -31.44 -2.91 9.70
C ASP A 82 -31.05 -1.47 9.31
N GLU A 83 -30.76 -0.61 10.29
CA GLU A 83 -30.28 0.76 10.05
C GLU A 83 -28.91 0.78 9.35
N ILE A 84 -28.02 -0.16 9.70
CA ILE A 84 -26.71 -0.32 9.05
C ILE A 84 -26.90 -0.71 7.58
N ASN A 85 -27.76 -1.69 7.30
CA ASN A 85 -28.00 -2.18 5.95
C ASN A 85 -28.67 -1.10 5.09
N GLU A 86 -29.63 -0.36 5.63
CA GLU A 86 -30.31 0.72 4.91
C GLU A 86 -29.34 1.83 4.49
N GLU A 87 -28.38 2.20 5.34
CA GLU A 87 -27.38 3.22 5.03
C GLU A 87 -26.34 2.73 4.01
N ILE A 88 -25.91 1.47 4.11
CA ILE A 88 -25.02 0.85 3.11
C ILE A 88 -25.68 0.83 1.74
N ASP A 89 -26.97 0.50 1.67
CA ASP A 89 -27.72 0.47 0.41
C ASP A 89 -27.88 1.88 -0.17
N LYS A 90 -28.18 2.89 0.66
CA LYS A 90 -28.22 4.30 0.23
C LYS A 90 -26.88 4.76 -0.34
N ALA A 91 -25.77 4.48 0.35
CA ALA A 91 -24.43 4.89 -0.08
C ALA A 91 -23.98 4.21 -1.39
N ARG A 92 -24.29 2.92 -1.55
CA ARG A 92 -24.01 2.16 -2.78
C ARG A 92 -24.84 2.66 -3.97
N ASN A 93 -26.10 3.03 -3.73
CA ASN A 93 -26.99 3.54 -4.77
C ASN A 93 -26.64 4.98 -5.20
N GLN A 94 -26.06 5.80 -4.31
CA GLN A 94 -25.61 7.16 -4.63
C GLN A 94 -24.25 7.22 -5.36
N SER A 95 -23.40 6.22 -5.19
CA SER A 95 -22.08 6.14 -5.85
C SER A 95 -22.11 5.51 -7.24
N GLY A 96 -23.29 5.05 -7.67
CA GLY A 96 -23.55 4.50 -9.01
C GLY A 96 -24.22 5.46 -10.01
N GLN A 97 -24.24 6.77 -9.74
CA GLN A 97 -24.73 7.82 -10.64
C GLN A 97 -23.62 8.77 -11.08
#